data_AF-A0A7K8U2Z6-F1
#
_entry.id   AF-A0A7K8U2Z6-F1
#
_cell.length_a   1.000
_cell.length_b   1.000
_cell.length_c   1.000
_cell.angle_alpha   90.00
_cell.angle_beta   90.00
_cell.angle_gamma   90.00
#
_symmetry.space_group_name_H-M   'P 1'
#
loop_
_entity.id
_entity.type
_entity.pdbx_description
1 polymer ?
#
loop_
_entity_poly.entity_id
_entity_poly.type
_entity_poly.pdbx_seq_one_letter_code
_entity_poly.pdbx_strand_id
1 'polypeptide(L)'
;RINSDGKPAKFQPPPKPVIIDKQKQREERRFLSPEFIPPRGRTDPLKFYIERKDMIQRRKVFNIPEFYVGHVLAVTTADPYANEKANRFVGICIQRGGKGLGATFVLRNVIEDQGVEICYELYSPRIQAIEVLKLEKRLDDNLMYLRDALPEYSTFDMNMKPVSRLDHEEIPVNKLQVRMKPKPWSKRWERPKYNIKGIKFELPEKKMKEAQKWSQPWLEFDMLREYDTSKIEEKIWKEVSEELQK
;
A
#
# COMPACT_ATOMS: atom_id res chain seq x y z
N ARG A 1 18.27 -34.43 -29.32
CA ARG A 1 18.77 -35.43 -28.35
C ARG A 1 17.65 -36.45 -28.17
N ILE A 2 17.86 -37.66 -28.68
CA ILE A 2 16.93 -38.79 -28.53
C ILE A 2 17.30 -39.45 -27.20
N ASN A 3 16.36 -39.67 -26.29
CA ASN A 3 16.64 -40.42 -25.06
C ASN A 3 16.96 -41.88 -25.42
N SER A 4 17.60 -42.63 -24.52
CA SER A 4 17.96 -44.05 -24.72
C SER A 4 16.82 -44.93 -25.24
N ASP A 5 15.57 -44.53 -25.01
CA ASP A 5 14.34 -45.23 -25.41
C ASP A 5 13.78 -44.83 -26.79
N GLY A 6 14.54 -44.10 -27.62
CA GLY A 6 14.09 -43.71 -28.96
C GLY A 6 13.01 -42.63 -29.00
N LYS A 7 12.53 -42.16 -27.85
CA LYS A 7 11.48 -41.14 -27.73
C LYS A 7 12.08 -39.72 -27.82
N PRO A 8 11.41 -38.77 -28.50
CA PRO A 8 11.85 -37.38 -28.51
C PRO A 8 11.85 -36.85 -27.07
N ALA A 9 12.92 -36.14 -26.69
CA ALA A 9 13.01 -35.52 -25.37
C ALA A 9 11.78 -34.61 -25.16
N LYS A 10 11.04 -34.84 -24.07
CA LYS A 10 9.90 -33.99 -23.69
C LYS A 10 10.39 -32.56 -23.51
N PHE A 11 9.66 -31.58 -24.04
CA PHE A 11 9.97 -30.16 -23.87
C PHE A 11 10.08 -29.83 -22.37
N GLN A 12 11.25 -29.36 -21.94
CA GLN A 12 11.45 -28.81 -20.61
C GLN A 12 11.25 -27.30 -20.71
N PRO A 13 10.30 -26.70 -19.97
CA PRO A 13 10.11 -25.27 -20.00
C PRO A 13 11.40 -24.55 -19.55
N PRO A 14 11.82 -23.50 -20.25
CA PRO A 14 13.02 -22.78 -19.88
C PRO A 14 12.83 -22.10 -18.51
N PRO A 15 13.89 -22.00 -17.68
CA PRO A 15 13.84 -21.19 -16.48
C PRO A 15 13.59 -19.72 -16.85
N LYS A 16 12.94 -18.96 -15.96
CA LYS A 16 12.75 -17.52 -16.16
C LYS A 16 14.12 -16.83 -16.24
N PRO A 17 14.36 -15.95 -17.23
CA PRO A 17 15.63 -15.24 -17.33
C PRO A 17 15.79 -14.27 -16.15
N VAL A 18 16.93 -14.35 -15.46
CA VAL A 18 17.30 -13.38 -14.43
C VAL A 18 18.10 -12.27 -15.09
N ILE A 19 17.45 -11.12 -15.31
CA ILE A 19 18.07 -9.96 -15.96
C ILE A 19 18.74 -9.12 -14.87
N ILE A 20 20.07 -9.08 -14.89
CA ILE A 20 20.87 -8.22 -14.01
C ILE A 20 21.65 -7.26 -14.89
N ASP A 21 21.24 -5.99 -14.87
CA ASP A 21 22.05 -4.92 -15.42
C ASP A 21 23.19 -4.61 -14.45
N LYS A 22 24.43 -4.89 -14.86
CA LYS A 22 25.64 -4.60 -14.07
C LYS A 22 26.14 -3.16 -14.25
N GLN A 23 25.62 -2.42 -15.23
CA GLN A 23 26.06 -1.06 -15.53
C GLN A 23 25.43 -0.03 -14.59
N LYS A 24 24.21 -0.33 -14.10
CA LYS A 24 23.49 0.54 -13.18
C LYS A 24 23.96 0.30 -11.74
N GLN A 25 24.37 1.36 -11.05
CA GLN A 25 24.64 1.29 -9.61
C GLN A 25 23.35 0.89 -8.89
N ARG A 26 23.44 -0.15 -8.06
CA ARG A 26 22.33 -0.58 -7.21
C ARG A 26 22.39 0.20 -5.92
N GLU A 27 21.42 1.07 -5.70
CA GLU A 27 21.20 1.65 -4.38
C GLU A 27 20.40 0.65 -3.55
N GLU A 28 20.97 0.20 -2.43
CA GLU A 28 20.25 -0.66 -1.49
C GLU A 28 19.22 0.16 -0.73
N ARG A 29 17.98 0.11 -1.18
CA ARG A 29 16.87 0.77 -0.52
C ARG A 29 16.42 -0.03 0.70
N ARG A 30 16.42 0.62 1.87
CA ARG A 30 15.80 0.07 3.08
C ARG A 30 14.32 0.45 3.11
N PHE A 31 13.45 -0.53 3.36
CA PHE A 31 12.02 -0.31 3.52
C PHE A 31 11.57 -0.74 4.92
N LEU A 32 11.22 0.24 5.75
CA LEU A 32 10.51 0.01 7.02
C LEU A 32 9.02 0.27 6.82
N SER A 33 8.20 -0.71 7.22
CA SER A 33 6.75 -0.59 7.08
C SER A 33 6.16 0.36 8.14
N PRO A 34 5.20 1.24 7.79
CA PRO A 34 4.77 2.37 8.63
C PRO A 34 4.11 1.99 9.98
N GLU A 35 3.61 0.78 10.13
CA GLU A 35 3.01 0.29 11.37
C GLU A 35 4.01 -0.04 12.47
N PHE A 36 5.29 -0.23 12.12
CA PHE A 36 6.36 -0.42 13.11
C PHE A 36 6.70 0.88 13.85
N ILE A 37 6.50 2.03 13.20
CA ILE A 37 6.81 3.34 13.79
C ILE A 37 5.71 3.69 14.80
N PRO A 38 6.01 3.74 16.11
CA PRO A 38 5.01 4.02 17.14
C PRO A 38 4.48 5.45 17.01
N PRO A 39 3.24 5.72 17.45
CA PRO A 39 2.73 7.08 17.50
C PRO A 39 3.42 7.88 18.62
N ARG A 40 3.49 9.21 18.45
CA ARG A 40 3.94 10.12 19.51
C ARG A 40 3.02 9.99 20.74
N GLY A 41 3.57 9.60 21.87
CA GLY A 41 2.82 9.35 23.10
C GLY A 41 3.73 9.05 24.29
N ARG A 42 3.12 8.75 25.45
CA ARG A 42 3.82 8.46 26.72
C ARG A 42 3.74 6.97 27.12
N THR A 43 3.36 6.11 26.18
CA THR A 43 3.29 4.66 26.41
C THR A 43 4.68 4.10 26.64
N ASP A 44 4.80 3.14 27.56
CA ASP A 44 6.06 2.46 27.86
C ASP A 44 6.65 1.80 26.60
N PRO A 45 7.93 2.07 26.25
CA PRO A 45 8.63 1.42 25.16
C PRO A 45 8.58 -0.12 25.19
N LEU A 46 8.47 -0.74 26.37
CA LEU A 46 8.38 -2.19 26.51
C LEU A 46 7.16 -2.75 25.77
N LYS A 47 6.02 -2.04 25.79
CA LYS A 47 4.80 -2.43 25.06
C LYS A 47 5.09 -2.56 23.56
N PHE A 48 5.77 -1.57 22.98
CA PHE A 48 6.10 -1.58 21.55
C PHE A 48 7.15 -2.63 21.20
N TYR A 49 8.06 -2.94 22.13
CA TYR A 49 9.03 -4.01 21.93
C TYR A 49 8.35 -5.38 21.85
N ILE A 50 7.47 -5.70 22.81
CA ILE A 50 6.70 -6.95 22.82
C ILE A 50 5.82 -7.07 21.58
N GLU A 51 5.07 -6.00 21.26
CA GLU A 51 4.19 -5.99 20.08
C GLU A 51 4.98 -6.20 18.77
N ARG A 52 6.16 -5.59 18.64
CA ARG A 52 7.02 -5.79 17.45
C ARG A 52 7.57 -7.19 17.38
N LYS A 53 7.93 -7.81 18.51
CA LYS A 53 8.36 -9.21 18.55
C LYS A 53 7.27 -10.13 17.98
N ASP A 54 6.02 -9.95 18.39
CA ASP A 54 4.89 -10.73 17.90
C ASP A 54 4.63 -10.48 16.40
N MET A 55 4.73 -9.22 15.95
CA MET A 55 4.61 -8.86 14.53
C MET A 55 5.68 -9.56 13.67
N ILE A 56 6.93 -9.62 14.15
CA ILE A 56 8.03 -10.29 13.44
C ILE A 56 7.80 -11.79 13.40
N GLN A 57 7.38 -12.41 14.51
CA GLN A 57 7.03 -13.83 14.55
C GLN A 57 5.93 -14.16 13.53
N ARG A 58 4.89 -13.33 13.42
CA ARG A 58 3.86 -13.51 12.40
C ARG A 58 4.42 -13.38 10.98
N ARG A 59 5.35 -12.44 10.74
CA ARG A 59 6.01 -12.25 9.43
C ARG A 59 6.92 -13.40 9.01
N LYS A 60 7.51 -14.13 9.96
CA LYS A 60 8.28 -15.35 9.66
C LYS A 60 7.40 -16.44 9.05
N VAL A 61 6.15 -16.55 9.50
CA VAL A 61 5.18 -17.53 8.97
C VAL A 61 4.48 -16.99 7.72
N PHE A 62 4.21 -15.68 7.67
CA PHE A 62 3.44 -15.05 6.61
C PHE A 62 4.20 -13.87 5.99
N ASN A 63 4.61 -14.04 4.74
CA ASN A 63 5.34 -12.99 4.03
C ASN A 63 4.41 -11.83 3.68
N ILE A 64 4.67 -10.66 4.28
CA ILE A 64 3.97 -9.41 3.97
C ILE A 64 4.85 -8.62 2.99
N PRO A 65 4.41 -8.39 1.74
CA PRO A 65 5.20 -7.66 0.77
C PRO A 65 5.26 -6.15 1.08
N GLU A 66 6.21 -5.46 0.46
CA GLU A 66 6.24 -4.00 0.44
C GLU A 66 5.10 -3.45 -0.44
N PHE A 67 4.27 -2.57 0.12
CA PHE A 67 3.26 -1.84 -0.65
C PHE A 67 2.95 -0.47 -0.05
N TYR A 68 2.45 0.43 -0.88
CA TYR A 68 2.07 1.80 -0.52
C TYR A 68 0.63 2.09 -0.90
N VAL A 69 0.15 3.24 -0.46
CA VAL A 69 -1.11 3.79 -0.95
C VAL A 69 -0.99 4.09 -2.44
N GLY A 70 -1.99 3.67 -3.21
CA GLY A 70 -2.01 3.69 -4.66
C GLY A 70 -1.70 2.35 -5.34
N HIS A 71 -1.11 1.40 -4.62
CA HIS A 71 -0.80 0.08 -5.19
C HIS A 71 -2.06 -0.75 -5.40
N VAL A 72 -2.06 -1.58 -6.44
CA VAL A 72 -3.12 -2.58 -6.68
C VAL A 72 -2.69 -3.89 -6.05
N LEU A 73 -3.49 -4.38 -5.12
CA LEU A 73 -3.24 -5.60 -4.36
C LEU A 73 -4.32 -6.63 -4.63
N ALA A 74 -3.95 -7.90 -4.53
CA ALA A 74 -4.88 -9.00 -4.41
C ALA A 74 -4.71 -9.65 -3.04
N VAL A 75 -5.78 -9.71 -2.25
CA VAL A 75 -5.77 -10.30 -0.92
C VAL A 75 -6.66 -11.52 -0.93
N THR A 76 -6.12 -12.64 -0.46
CA THR A 76 -6.87 -13.89 -0.30
C THR A 76 -7.08 -14.14 1.18
N THR A 77 -8.35 -14.22 1.60
CA THR A 77 -8.73 -14.47 2.99
C THR A 77 -9.55 -15.74 3.13
N ALA A 78 -9.34 -16.45 4.24
CA ALA A 78 -10.16 -17.59 4.63
C ALA A 78 -11.53 -17.10 5.11
N ASP A 79 -12.58 -17.56 4.44
CA ASP A 79 -13.96 -17.27 4.79
C ASP A 79 -14.80 -18.55 4.89
N PRO A 80 -15.26 -18.96 6.09
CA PRO A 80 -16.03 -20.18 6.28
C PRO A 80 -17.30 -20.28 5.43
N TYR A 81 -17.87 -19.14 5.03
CA TYR A 81 -19.13 -19.07 4.28
C TYR A 81 -18.94 -18.95 2.76
N ALA A 82 -17.71 -18.78 2.28
CA ALA A 82 -17.42 -18.77 0.85
C ALA A 82 -17.37 -20.21 0.31
N ASN A 83 -17.76 -20.41 -0.96
CA ASN A 83 -17.83 -21.71 -1.60
C ASN A 83 -16.52 -22.52 -1.49
N GLU A 84 -15.38 -21.88 -1.70
CA GLU A 84 -14.05 -22.50 -1.64
C GLU A 84 -13.37 -22.30 -0.27
N LYS A 85 -14.11 -21.82 0.74
CA LYS A 85 -13.60 -21.35 2.03
C LYS A 85 -12.52 -20.26 1.95
N ALA A 86 -12.31 -19.70 0.76
CA ALA A 86 -11.37 -18.64 0.46
C ALA A 86 -12.09 -17.59 -0.39
N ASN A 87 -11.75 -16.33 -0.16
CA ASN A 87 -12.23 -15.20 -0.93
C ASN A 87 -11.03 -14.38 -1.40
N ARG A 88 -10.96 -14.10 -2.70
CA ARG A 88 -9.92 -13.28 -3.31
C ARG A 88 -10.53 -11.94 -3.73
N PHE A 89 -9.98 -10.85 -3.22
CA PHE A 89 -10.38 -9.50 -3.60
C PHE A 89 -9.21 -8.73 -4.20
N VAL A 90 -9.44 -8.10 -5.35
CA VAL A 90 -8.48 -7.23 -6.01
C VAL A 90 -8.95 -5.79 -5.90
N GLY A 91 -8.05 -4.87 -5.56
CA GLY A 91 -8.36 -3.46 -5.50
C GLY A 91 -7.15 -2.57 -5.25
N ILE A 92 -7.36 -1.27 -5.38
CA ILE A 92 -6.36 -0.26 -5.05
C ILE A 92 -6.34 0.00 -3.55
N CYS A 93 -5.16 0.05 -2.94
CA CYS A 93 -4.98 0.45 -1.56
C CYS A 93 -5.19 1.96 -1.42
N ILE A 94 -6.28 2.38 -0.79
CA ILE A 94 -6.64 3.79 -0.65
C ILE A 94 -6.13 4.43 0.64
N GLN A 95 -5.94 3.63 1.68
CA GLN A 95 -5.44 4.08 2.98
C GLN A 95 -4.72 2.93 3.68
N ARG A 96 -3.62 3.27 4.35
CA ARG A 96 -3.02 2.45 5.40
C ARG A 96 -3.22 3.15 6.74
N GLY A 97 -3.68 2.41 7.73
CA GLY A 97 -4.02 2.91 9.05
C GLY A 97 -3.58 1.95 10.15
N GLY A 98 -3.85 2.33 11.39
CA GLY A 98 -3.44 1.54 12.56
C GLY A 98 -1.93 1.55 12.80
N LYS A 99 -1.55 0.96 13.93
CA LYS A 99 -0.16 0.83 14.41
C LYS A 99 -0.02 -0.52 15.10
N GLY A 100 1.19 -1.08 15.10
CA GLY A 100 1.45 -2.36 15.75
C GLY A 100 0.68 -3.52 15.10
N LEU A 101 0.13 -4.41 15.92
CA LEU A 101 -0.65 -5.57 15.46
C LEU A 101 -1.99 -5.17 14.82
N GLY A 102 -2.56 -4.04 15.23
CA GLY A 102 -3.82 -3.49 14.69
C GLY A 102 -3.65 -2.71 13.39
N ALA A 103 -2.57 -2.92 12.64
CA ALA A 103 -2.34 -2.29 11.36
C ALA A 103 -3.38 -2.74 10.33
N THR A 104 -4.00 -1.78 9.66
CA THR A 104 -5.07 -2.02 8.67
C THR A 104 -4.77 -1.34 7.34
N PHE A 105 -5.37 -1.84 6.29
CA PHE A 105 -5.37 -1.18 4.99
C PHE A 105 -6.71 -1.40 4.29
N VAL A 106 -7.14 -0.40 3.54
CA VAL A 106 -8.43 -0.43 2.84
C VAL A 106 -8.19 -0.62 1.35
N LEU A 107 -8.76 -1.67 0.78
CA LEU A 107 -8.82 -1.89 -0.65
C LEU A 107 -10.15 -1.39 -1.20
N ARG A 108 -10.09 -0.71 -2.33
CA ARG A 108 -11.25 -0.24 -3.08
C ARG A 108 -11.25 -0.83 -4.48
N ASN A 109 -12.41 -1.31 -4.93
CA ASN A 109 -12.64 -1.65 -6.32
C ASN A 109 -14.10 -1.32 -6.70
N VAL A 110 -14.37 -1.17 -7.99
CA VAL A 110 -15.72 -1.08 -8.54
C VAL A 110 -16.00 -2.39 -9.27
N ILE A 111 -16.96 -3.17 -8.76
CA ILE A 111 -17.36 -4.46 -9.33
C ILE A 111 -18.82 -4.31 -9.76
N GLU A 112 -19.11 -4.59 -11.03
CA GLU A 112 -20.47 -4.45 -11.59
C GLU A 112 -21.08 -3.07 -11.27
N ASP A 113 -20.30 -2.00 -11.51
CA ASP A 113 -20.65 -0.60 -11.22
C ASP A 113 -20.94 -0.26 -9.75
N GLN A 114 -20.77 -1.22 -8.84
CA GLN A 114 -20.89 -1.03 -7.41
C GLN A 114 -19.52 -0.84 -6.75
N GLY A 115 -19.33 0.27 -6.04
CA GLY A 115 -18.11 0.51 -5.28
C GLY A 115 -18.07 -0.36 -4.03
N VAL A 116 -17.06 -1.23 -3.93
CA VAL A 116 -16.81 -2.11 -2.79
C VAL A 116 -15.51 -1.70 -2.11
N GLU A 117 -15.54 -1.63 -0.79
CA GLU A 117 -14.37 -1.38 0.03
C GLU A 117 -14.25 -2.44 1.12
N ILE A 118 -13.07 -3.00 1.28
CA ILE A 118 -12.78 -3.98 2.32
C ILE A 118 -11.57 -3.49 3.13
N CYS A 119 -11.76 -3.42 4.45
CA CYS A 119 -10.69 -3.14 5.40
C CYS A 119 -10.08 -4.46 5.86
N TYR A 120 -8.79 -4.65 5.59
CA TYR A 120 -8.04 -5.82 6.01
C TYR A 120 -7.10 -5.47 7.17
N GLU A 121 -6.99 -6.37 8.12
CA GLU A 121 -6.00 -6.34 9.21
C GLU A 121 -4.74 -7.09 8.79
N LEU A 122 -3.61 -6.40 8.73
CA LEU A 122 -2.37 -6.92 8.15
C LEU A 122 -1.86 -8.20 8.83
N TYR A 123 -2.06 -8.32 10.14
CA TYR A 123 -1.59 -9.45 10.95
C TYR A 123 -2.66 -10.50 11.24
N SER A 124 -3.85 -10.39 10.62
CA SER A 124 -4.93 -11.34 10.84
C SER A 124 -4.52 -12.76 10.41
N PRO A 125 -4.85 -13.80 11.21
CA PRO A 125 -4.58 -15.18 10.85
C PRO A 125 -5.46 -15.67 9.68
N ARG A 126 -6.55 -14.94 9.36
CA ARG A 126 -7.44 -15.29 8.25
C ARG A 126 -6.85 -14.94 6.88
N ILE A 127 -5.84 -14.06 6.82
CA ILE A 127 -5.18 -13.72 5.56
C ILE A 127 -4.24 -14.87 5.18
N GLN A 128 -4.46 -15.40 3.98
CA GLN A 128 -3.68 -16.49 3.41
C GLN A 128 -2.56 -15.97 2.49
N ALA A 129 -2.83 -14.94 1.69
CA ALA A 129 -1.88 -14.34 0.77
C ALA A 129 -2.18 -12.86 0.54
N ILE A 130 -1.12 -12.05 0.45
CA ILE A 130 -1.16 -10.68 -0.07
C ILE A 130 -0.23 -10.64 -1.28
N GLU A 131 -0.81 -10.47 -2.45
CA GLU A 131 -0.07 -10.34 -3.71
C GLU A 131 -0.11 -8.89 -4.17
N VAL A 132 1.04 -8.36 -4.57
CA VAL A 132 1.12 -7.03 -5.19
C VAL A 132 1.00 -7.20 -6.70
N LEU A 133 -0.11 -6.73 -7.28
CA LEU A 133 -0.34 -6.83 -8.71
C LEU A 133 0.34 -5.69 -9.48
N LYS A 134 0.27 -4.48 -8.92
CA LYS A 134 0.85 -3.27 -9.53
C LYS A 134 1.44 -2.35 -8.48
N LEU A 135 2.76 -2.16 -8.54
CA LEU A 135 3.49 -1.18 -7.74
C LEU A 135 3.36 0.21 -8.37
N GLU A 136 2.46 1.06 -7.85
CA GLU A 136 2.36 2.46 -8.25
C GLU A 136 2.09 3.38 -7.05
N LYS A 137 2.96 4.35 -6.79
CA LYS A 137 2.67 5.40 -5.80
C LYS A 137 1.78 6.46 -6.43
N ARG A 138 0.95 7.11 -5.62
CA ARG A 138 0.20 8.31 -6.02
C ARG A 138 0.84 9.55 -5.40
N LEU A 139 0.34 10.73 -5.77
CA LEU A 139 0.79 12.01 -5.21
C LEU A 139 0.39 12.20 -3.75
N ASP A 140 -0.68 11.52 -3.34
CA ASP A 140 -1.27 11.65 -2.01
C ASP A 140 -1.13 10.34 -1.23
N ASP A 141 -0.90 10.44 0.07
CA ASP A 141 -0.82 9.30 0.99
C ASP A 141 -2.20 8.75 1.39
N ASN A 142 -3.28 9.42 1.01
CA ASN A 142 -4.66 9.02 1.31
C ASN A 142 -5.59 9.31 0.12
N LEU A 143 -6.13 8.24 -0.47
CA LEU A 143 -6.97 8.27 -1.67
C LEU A 143 -8.46 8.11 -1.36
N MET A 144 -8.89 8.45 -0.15
CA MET A 144 -10.32 8.41 0.24
C MET A 144 -11.23 9.27 -0.65
N TYR A 145 -10.67 10.24 -1.37
CA TYR A 145 -11.40 11.04 -2.36
C TYR A 145 -11.87 10.23 -3.58
N LEU A 146 -11.34 9.03 -3.82
CA LEU A 146 -11.78 8.13 -4.90
C LEU A 146 -13.25 7.67 -4.76
N ARG A 147 -13.85 7.81 -3.57
CA ARG A 147 -15.30 7.60 -3.36
C ARG A 147 -16.16 8.60 -4.14
N ASP A 148 -15.68 9.84 -4.23
CA ASP A 148 -16.35 10.97 -4.90
C ASP A 148 -15.82 11.21 -6.32
N ALA A 149 -14.82 10.43 -6.76
CA ALA A 149 -14.27 10.46 -8.11
C ALA A 149 -15.13 9.71 -9.12
N LEU A 150 -14.84 9.89 -10.41
CA LEU A 150 -15.42 9.04 -11.45
C LEU A 150 -15.02 7.56 -11.23
N PRO A 151 -15.93 6.59 -11.49
CA PRO A 151 -15.66 5.17 -11.25
C PRO A 151 -14.41 4.63 -11.96
N GLU A 152 -14.11 5.14 -13.17
CA GLU A 152 -12.97 4.75 -14.00
C GLU A 152 -11.63 4.72 -13.26
N TYR A 153 -11.42 5.61 -12.28
CA TYR A 153 -10.16 5.68 -11.52
C TYR A 153 -10.07 4.64 -10.38
N SER A 154 -11.18 3.98 -10.06
CA SER A 154 -11.29 2.95 -9.01
C SER A 154 -11.61 1.56 -9.56
N THR A 155 -11.90 1.42 -10.85
CA THR A 155 -12.24 0.14 -11.47
C THR A 155 -10.97 -0.61 -11.87
N PHE A 156 -10.79 -1.82 -11.33
CA PHE A 156 -9.69 -2.73 -11.65
C PHE A 156 -10.23 -4.12 -11.96
N ASP A 157 -9.63 -4.78 -12.94
CA ASP A 157 -9.97 -6.15 -13.29
C ASP A 157 -9.59 -7.11 -12.15
N MET A 158 -10.54 -7.94 -11.73
CA MET A 158 -10.36 -8.97 -10.70
C MET A 158 -9.36 -10.06 -11.12
N ASN A 159 -9.20 -10.27 -12.42
CA ASN A 159 -8.28 -11.26 -12.99
C ASN A 159 -6.95 -10.65 -13.45
N MET A 160 -6.65 -9.42 -13.02
CA MET A 160 -5.40 -8.75 -13.37
C MET A 160 -4.17 -9.57 -12.93
N LYS A 161 -3.25 -9.78 -13.87
CA LYS A 161 -1.98 -10.47 -13.58
C LYS A 161 -0.95 -9.51 -12.98
N PRO A 162 -0.05 -10.00 -12.11
CA PRO A 162 1.04 -9.18 -11.58
C PRO A 162 1.93 -8.63 -12.69
N VAL A 163 2.19 -7.32 -12.66
CA VAL A 163 3.13 -6.67 -13.58
C VAL A 163 4.55 -6.98 -13.10
N SER A 164 5.33 -7.67 -13.94
CA SER A 164 6.72 -8.01 -13.60
C SER A 164 7.59 -6.77 -13.48
N ARG A 165 8.42 -6.72 -12.44
CA ARG A 165 9.38 -5.64 -12.22
C ARG A 165 10.70 -6.19 -11.68
N LEU A 166 11.78 -5.42 -11.89
CA LEU A 166 13.05 -5.62 -11.21
C LEU A 166 13.01 -5.00 -9.81
N ASP A 167 13.49 -5.74 -8.81
CA ASP A 167 13.40 -5.36 -7.38
C ASP A 167 14.19 -4.09 -7.01
N HIS A 168 15.20 -3.73 -7.81
CA HIS A 168 16.11 -2.62 -7.54
C HIS A 168 15.67 -1.29 -8.17
N GLU A 169 14.52 -1.24 -8.83
CA GLU A 169 14.04 0.00 -9.41
C GLU A 169 13.17 0.81 -8.44
N GLU A 170 13.37 2.13 -8.41
CA GLU A 170 12.54 3.04 -7.62
C GLU A 170 11.06 2.93 -7.94
N ILE A 171 10.18 2.97 -6.94
CA ILE A 171 8.73 2.84 -7.15
C ILE A 171 8.18 4.01 -7.97
N PRO A 172 7.55 3.77 -9.13
CA PRO A 172 7.06 4.84 -9.98
C PRO A 172 5.95 5.60 -9.28
N VAL A 173 6.01 6.93 -9.35
CA VAL A 173 4.96 7.82 -8.84
C VAL A 173 4.07 8.23 -10.00
N ASN A 174 2.83 7.74 -9.98
CA ASN A 174 1.79 8.10 -10.92
C ASN A 174 1.22 9.49 -10.57
N LYS A 175 1.51 10.48 -11.45
CA LYS A 175 1.10 11.88 -11.30
C LYS A 175 -0.31 12.18 -11.87
N LEU A 176 -1.08 11.14 -12.25
CA LEU A 176 -2.43 11.29 -12.77
C LEU A 176 -3.33 12.05 -11.77
N GLN A 177 -3.94 13.13 -12.26
CA GLN A 177 -4.97 13.85 -11.51
C GLN A 177 -6.36 13.30 -11.85
N VAL A 178 -7.15 13.09 -10.80
CA VAL A 178 -8.47 12.50 -10.85
C VAL A 178 -9.54 13.57 -11.08
N ARG A 179 -10.55 13.23 -11.89
CA ARG A 179 -11.77 14.04 -12.04
C ARG A 179 -12.84 13.60 -11.05
N MET A 180 -13.46 14.58 -10.41
CA MET A 180 -14.48 14.37 -9.38
C MET A 180 -15.88 14.34 -10.00
N LYS A 181 -16.82 13.65 -9.34
CA LYS A 181 -18.26 13.77 -9.64
C LYS A 181 -18.75 15.19 -9.34
N PRO A 182 -19.94 15.59 -9.83
CA PRO A 182 -20.60 16.80 -9.37
C PRO A 182 -20.82 16.78 -7.86
N LYS A 183 -20.81 17.96 -7.23
CA LYS A 183 -21.13 18.11 -5.79
C LYS A 183 -22.59 17.70 -5.50
N PRO A 184 -22.95 17.24 -4.28
CA PRO A 184 -22.12 17.20 -3.06
C PRO A 184 -21.19 15.98 -2.97
N TRP A 185 -20.02 16.19 -2.36
CA TRP A 185 -19.04 15.15 -2.05
C TRP A 185 -19.12 14.72 -0.59
N SER A 186 -18.59 13.54 -0.28
CA SER A 186 -18.49 13.02 1.09
C SER A 186 -17.71 13.93 2.03
N LYS A 187 -16.67 14.61 1.52
CA LYS A 187 -15.88 15.60 2.26
C LYS A 187 -15.58 16.82 1.39
N ARG A 188 -15.26 17.93 2.05
CA ARG A 188 -14.81 19.17 1.40
C ARG A 188 -13.33 19.08 1.03
N TRP A 189 -13.02 18.24 0.05
CA TRP A 189 -11.65 17.95 -0.40
C TRP A 189 -10.88 19.19 -0.87
N GLU A 190 -11.58 20.25 -1.30
CA GLU A 190 -11.00 21.52 -1.71
C GLU A 190 -10.30 22.30 -0.58
N ARG A 191 -10.49 21.89 0.69
CA ARG A 191 -9.94 22.62 1.83
C ARG A 191 -8.44 22.32 2.02
N PRO A 192 -7.61 23.36 2.30
CA PRO A 192 -6.16 23.21 2.49
C PRO A 192 -5.75 22.16 3.53
N LYS A 193 -6.57 21.91 4.55
CA LYS A 193 -6.29 20.93 5.61
C LYS A 193 -6.01 19.50 5.11
N TYR A 194 -6.53 19.14 3.93
CA TYR A 194 -6.32 17.80 3.36
C TYR A 194 -5.05 17.72 2.51
N ASN A 195 -4.53 18.86 2.04
CA ASN A 195 -3.32 18.97 1.21
C ASN A 195 -3.29 17.98 0.01
N ILE A 196 -4.43 17.86 -0.69
CA ILE A 196 -4.58 16.90 -1.80
C ILE A 196 -4.04 17.52 -3.10
N LYS A 197 -3.11 16.81 -3.75
CA LYS A 197 -2.47 17.17 -5.03
C LYS A 197 -3.01 16.35 -6.21
N GLY A 198 -3.62 15.20 -5.94
CA GLY A 198 -4.15 14.27 -6.94
C GLY A 198 -5.53 14.59 -7.50
N ILE A 199 -6.17 15.70 -7.11
CA ILE A 199 -7.49 16.12 -7.63
C ILE A 199 -7.32 17.30 -8.58
N LYS A 200 -7.93 17.21 -9.76
CA LYS A 200 -8.13 18.36 -10.64
C LYS A 200 -9.43 19.08 -10.24
N PHE A 201 -9.32 20.16 -9.47
CA PHE A 201 -10.47 20.94 -9.04
C PHE A 201 -11.04 21.79 -10.19
N GLU A 202 -12.10 21.31 -10.83
CA GLU A 202 -12.88 22.08 -11.83
C GLU A 202 -13.96 22.92 -11.11
N LEU A 203 -13.52 23.79 -10.18
CA LEU A 203 -14.38 24.65 -9.38
C LEU A 203 -14.24 26.13 -9.76
N PRO A 204 -15.32 26.93 -9.68
CA PRO A 204 -15.23 28.38 -9.88
C PRO A 204 -14.25 29.03 -8.89
N GLU A 205 -13.51 30.05 -9.34
CA GLU A 205 -12.52 30.76 -8.52
C GLU A 205 -13.07 31.27 -7.19
N LYS A 206 -14.32 31.74 -7.18
CA LYS A 206 -15.00 32.19 -5.95
C LYS A 206 -14.99 31.11 -4.87
N LYS A 207 -15.27 29.85 -5.24
CA LYS A 207 -15.27 28.72 -4.30
C LYS A 207 -13.85 28.35 -3.84
N MET A 208 -12.86 28.47 -4.73
CA MET A 208 -11.46 28.25 -4.36
C MET A 208 -10.97 29.33 -3.39
N LYS A 209 -11.32 30.61 -3.61
CA LYS A 209 -11.04 31.71 -2.68
C LYS A 209 -11.70 31.50 -1.32
N GLU A 210 -12.96 31.04 -1.29
CA GLU A 210 -13.64 30.66 -0.05
C GLU A 210 -12.93 29.51 0.66
N ALA A 211 -12.51 28.47 -0.07
CA ALA A 211 -11.75 27.35 0.48
C ALA A 211 -10.42 27.80 1.12
N GLN A 212 -9.73 28.74 0.47
CA GLN A 212 -8.45 29.29 0.92
C GLN A 212 -8.56 30.06 2.24
N LYS A 213 -9.74 30.58 2.60
CA LYS A 213 -9.96 31.24 3.90
C LYS A 213 -9.72 30.32 5.10
N TRP A 214 -9.79 29.00 4.91
CA TRP A 214 -9.46 28.01 5.94
C TRP A 214 -7.99 27.56 5.93
N SER A 215 -7.14 28.21 5.13
CA SER A 215 -5.70 27.94 5.17
C SER A 215 -5.11 28.31 6.52
N GLN A 216 -4.11 27.53 6.96
CA GLN A 216 -3.36 27.76 8.19
C GLN A 216 -1.87 27.70 7.85
N PRO A 217 -1.30 28.75 7.21
CA PRO A 217 0.08 28.71 6.71
C PRO A 217 1.12 28.49 7.82
N TRP A 218 0.85 28.96 9.03
CA TRP A 218 1.72 28.77 10.19
C TRP A 218 1.92 27.30 10.58
N LEU A 219 1.02 26.39 10.16
CA LEU A 219 1.10 24.98 10.51
C LEU A 219 2.32 24.28 9.88
N GLU A 220 2.75 24.72 8.70
CA GLU A 220 3.92 24.19 8.00
C GLU A 220 5.22 24.54 8.74
N PHE A 221 5.24 25.67 9.44
CA PHE A 221 6.41 26.17 10.18
C PHE A 221 6.36 25.81 11.68
N ASP A 222 5.38 25.02 12.11
CA ASP A 222 5.24 24.57 13.50
C ASP A 222 6.18 23.40 13.79
N MET A 223 7.46 23.72 14.04
CA MET A 223 8.52 22.75 14.31
C MET A 223 8.25 21.87 15.54
N LEU A 224 7.45 22.33 16.52
CA LEU A 224 7.13 21.54 17.72
C LEU A 224 6.15 20.40 17.41
N ARG A 225 5.38 20.54 16.34
CA ARG A 225 4.44 19.51 15.90
C ARG A 225 5.14 18.36 15.17
N GLU A 226 6.30 18.62 14.57
CA GLU A 226 7.08 17.61 13.87
C GLU A 226 7.42 16.43 14.79
N TYR A 227 7.43 15.24 14.21
CA TYR A 227 7.75 14.00 14.92
C TYR A 227 8.99 13.37 14.29
N ASP A 228 10.16 13.68 14.84
CA ASP A 228 11.43 13.10 14.41
C ASP A 228 11.49 11.62 14.83
N THR A 229 11.43 10.74 13.84
CA THR A 229 11.44 9.28 14.00
C THR A 229 12.80 8.67 13.67
N SER A 230 13.80 9.44 13.21
CA SER A 230 15.08 8.94 12.72
C SER A 230 15.75 7.92 13.66
N LYS A 231 15.99 8.31 14.92
CA LYS A 231 16.60 7.45 15.96
C LYS A 231 15.75 6.22 16.28
N ILE A 232 14.42 6.37 16.23
CA ILE A 232 13.47 5.31 16.53
C ILE A 232 13.50 4.28 15.39
N GLU A 233 13.49 4.73 14.14
CA GLU A 233 13.56 3.90 12.95
C GLU A 233 14.87 3.12 12.88
N GLU A 234 16.01 3.75 13.15
CA GLU A 234 17.30 3.06 13.20
C GLU A 234 17.32 1.95 14.26
N LYS A 235 16.77 2.22 15.45
CA LYS A 235 16.66 1.23 16.53
C LYS A 235 15.75 0.07 16.12
N ILE A 236 14.56 0.38 15.58
CA ILE A 236 13.61 -0.63 15.11
C ILE A 236 14.22 -1.48 14.00
N TRP A 237 14.96 -0.85 13.07
CA TRP A 237 15.60 -1.54 11.96
C TRP A 237 16.59 -2.58 12.43
N LYS A 238 17.47 -2.22 13.37
CA LYS A 238 18.42 -3.16 14.00
C LYS A 238 17.68 -4.34 14.61
N GLU A 239 16.69 -4.07 15.46
CA GLU A 239 15.90 -5.12 16.13
C GLU A 239 15.17 -6.04 15.13
N VAL A 240 14.53 -5.49 14.09
CA VAL A 240 13.83 -6.27 13.06
C VAL A 240 14.82 -7.12 12.25
N SER A 241 15.96 -6.55 11.87
CA SER A 241 16.99 -7.26 11.09
C SER A 241 17.62 -8.41 11.87
N GLU A 242 17.93 -8.20 13.15
CA GLU A 242 18.46 -9.23 14.05
C GLU A 242 17.46 -10.37 14.24
N GLU A 243 16.19 -10.05 14.48
CA GLU A 243 15.15 -11.05 14.69
C GLU A 243 14.79 -11.81 13.41
N LEU A 244 14.88 -11.20 12.22
CA LEU A 244 14.67 -11.91 10.94
C LEU A 244 15.84 -12.81 10.55
N GLN A 245 17.06 -12.51 11.01
CA GLN A 245 18.24 -13.34 10.79
C GLN A 245 18.30 -14.57 11.72
N LYS A 246 17.64 -14.50 12.89
CA LYS A 246 17.47 -15.64 13.82
C LYS A 246 16.43 -16.63 13.33
#